data_AF-A0A352XSS7-F1
#
_entry.id   AF-A0A352XSS7-F1
#
_cell.length_a   1.000
_cell.length_b   1.000
_cell.length_c   1.000
_cell.angle_alpha   90.00
_cell.angle_beta   90.00
_cell.angle_gamma   90.00
#
_symmetry.space_group_name_H-M   'P 1'
#
loop_
_entity.id
_entity.type
_entity.pdbx_description
1 polymer ?
#
loop_
_entity_poly.entity_id
_entity_poly.type
_entity_poly.pdbx_seq_one_letter_code
_entity_poly.pdbx_strand_id
1 'polypeptide(L)'
;MSLDTTVSPLFPLNGNTSIATHTVYLALGSNLGDRRGNLAAALQQLRDYMAITAISSLYETEPVGYLDQPLFLNMVCSGKTRLSAQELLKHTQEIELA
;
A
#
# COMPACT_ATOMS: atom_id res chain seq x y z
N MET A 1 -31.33 -30.30 -25.49
CA MET A 1 -31.54 -29.00 -24.84
C MET A 1 -30.26 -28.68 -24.08
N SER A 2 -29.27 -28.15 -24.81
CA SER A 2 -27.95 -27.82 -24.25
C SER A 2 -28.02 -26.35 -23.85
N LEU A 3 -27.85 -26.06 -22.55
CA LEU A 3 -27.74 -24.70 -22.05
C LEU A 3 -26.31 -24.21 -22.33
N ASP A 4 -26.19 -23.46 -23.42
CA ASP A 4 -25.05 -22.59 -23.67
C ASP A 4 -25.00 -21.52 -22.57
N THR A 5 -23.94 -21.56 -21.76
CA THR A 5 -23.68 -20.62 -20.66
C THR A 5 -22.34 -19.93 -20.89
N THR A 6 -22.17 -19.30 -22.06
CA THR A 6 -21.12 -18.30 -22.23
C THR A 6 -21.47 -17.04 -21.44
N VAL A 7 -20.99 -16.97 -20.20
CA VAL A 7 -20.83 -15.69 -19.50
C VAL A 7 -19.65 -14.99 -20.18
N SER A 8 -19.94 -14.02 -21.05
CA SER A 8 -18.91 -13.16 -21.64
C SER A 8 -18.08 -12.49 -20.55
N PRO A 9 -16.74 -12.59 -20.57
CA PRO A 9 -15.91 -11.79 -19.68
C PRO A 9 -16.07 -10.31 -20.06
N LEU A 10 -16.47 -9.49 -19.08
CA LEU A 10 -16.62 -8.04 -19.19
C LEU A 10 -15.26 -7.30 -19.17
N PHE A 11 -14.18 -7.97 -19.58
CA PHE A 11 -12.85 -7.40 -19.71
C PHE A 11 -12.40 -7.51 -21.17
N PRO A 12 -12.03 -6.39 -21.82
CA PRO A 12 -11.57 -6.44 -23.20
C PRO A 12 -10.23 -7.19 -23.26
N LEU A 13 -10.26 -8.35 -23.91
CA LEU A 13 -9.10 -9.00 -24.49
C LEU A 13 -8.82 -8.29 -25.81
N ASN A 14 -7.83 -7.38 -25.87
CA ASN A 14 -7.07 -7.05 -27.08
C ASN A 14 -5.87 -6.14 -26.73
N GLY A 15 -4.71 -6.47 -27.30
CA GLY A 15 -3.40 -5.92 -26.96
C GLY A 15 -3.24 -4.43 -27.27
N ASN A 16 -3.09 -3.64 -26.20
CA ASN A 16 -2.15 -2.54 -26.01
C ASN A 16 -2.50 -1.93 -24.64
N THR A 17 -2.28 -2.68 -23.56
CA THR A 17 -2.50 -2.17 -22.21
C THR A 17 -1.41 -1.15 -21.93
N SER A 18 -1.70 0.12 -22.18
CA SER A 18 -0.99 1.20 -21.50
C SER A 18 -1.01 0.83 -20.02
N ILE A 19 0.14 0.46 -19.44
CA ILE A 19 0.23 0.12 -18.03
C ILE A 19 -0.09 1.41 -17.28
N ALA A 20 -1.35 1.55 -16.85
CA ALA A 20 -1.84 2.74 -16.19
C ALA A 20 -0.96 3.00 -14.96
N THR A 21 -0.48 4.24 -14.85
CA THR A 21 0.31 4.66 -13.70
C THR A 21 -0.64 5.27 -12.68
N HIS A 22 -0.80 4.59 -11.56
CA HIS A 22 -1.69 4.99 -10.46
C HIS A 22 -0.98 5.98 -9.54
N THR A 23 -1.70 7.02 -9.09
CA THR A 23 -1.29 7.79 -7.91
C THR A 23 -1.79 7.06 -6.68
N VAL A 24 -0.90 6.81 -5.73
CA VAL A 24 -1.25 6.15 -4.48
C VAL A 24 -0.82 6.99 -3.29
N TYR A 25 -1.56 6.84 -2.19
CA TYR A 25 -1.26 7.41 -0.89
C TYR A 25 -1.36 6.28 0.12
N LEU A 26 -0.29 6.04 0.87
CA LEU A 26 -0.22 5.00 1.88
C LEU A 26 -0.04 5.67 3.25
N ALA A 27 -0.87 5.27 4.21
CA ALA A 27 -0.68 5.61 5.61
C ALA A 27 0.23 4.56 6.24
N LEU A 28 1.21 5.02 7.01
CA LEU A 28 2.15 4.19 7.76
C LEU A 28 2.03 4.55 9.25
N GLY A 29 2.10 3.54 10.11
CA GLY A 29 2.03 3.71 11.56
C GLY A 29 2.90 2.69 12.29
N SER A 30 3.54 3.11 13.38
CA SER A 30 4.30 2.20 14.26
C SER A 30 4.20 2.67 15.71
N ASN A 31 3.84 1.78 16.63
CA ASN A 31 3.76 2.06 18.06
C ASN A 31 4.71 1.20 18.92
N LEU A 32 5.38 0.19 18.35
CA LEU A 32 6.27 -0.71 19.07
C LEU A 32 7.73 -0.60 18.59
N GLY A 33 8.68 -0.84 19.50
CA GLY A 33 10.10 -0.87 19.19
C GLY A 33 10.66 0.46 18.67
N ASP A 34 11.59 0.40 17.72
CA ASP A 34 12.12 1.59 17.04
C ASP A 34 11.13 2.09 15.97
N ARG A 35 10.11 2.82 16.43
CA ARG A 35 9.02 3.35 15.59
C ARG A 35 9.55 4.16 14.39
N ARG A 36 10.60 4.97 14.58
CA ARG A 36 11.19 5.78 13.50
C ARG A 36 11.96 4.90 12.52
N GLY A 37 12.74 3.95 13.03
CA GLY A 37 13.45 2.96 12.24
C GLY A 37 12.49 2.12 11.37
N ASN A 38 11.39 1.65 11.96
CA ASN A 38 10.36 0.88 11.26
C ASN A 38 9.76 1.67 10.07
N LEU A 39 9.37 2.93 10.29
CA LEU A 39 8.83 3.79 9.23
C LEU A 39 9.88 4.07 8.14
N ALA A 40 11.14 4.31 8.52
CA ALA A 40 12.22 4.54 7.56
C ALA A 40 12.51 3.29 6.71
N ALA A 41 12.53 2.11 7.33
CA ALA A 41 12.73 0.84 6.65
C ALA A 41 11.57 0.54 5.69
N ALA A 42 10.32 0.76 6.11
CA ALA A 42 9.15 0.58 5.25
C ALA A 42 9.19 1.51 4.02
N LEU A 43 9.53 2.79 4.19
CA LEU A 43 9.71 3.73 3.07
C LEU A 43 10.82 3.27 2.12
N GLN A 44 11.92 2.74 2.65
CA GLN A 44 13.03 2.27 1.83
C GLN A 44 12.63 1.05 1.00
N GLN A 45 11.89 0.10 1.57
CA GLN A 45 11.39 -1.08 0.85
C GLN A 45 10.28 -0.72 -0.16
N LEU A 46 9.40 0.23 0.16
CA LEU A 46 8.35 0.69 -0.76
C LEU A 46 8.90 1.27 -2.07
N ARG A 47 10.13 1.79 -2.08
CA ARG A 47 10.77 2.33 -3.29
C ARG A 47 10.99 1.28 -4.38
N ASP A 48 11.01 -0.01 -4.04
CA ASP A 48 11.13 -1.10 -5.01
C ASP A 48 9.81 -1.31 -5.80
N TYR A 49 8.68 -0.86 -5.25
CA TYR A 49 7.34 -1.10 -5.79
C TYR A 49 6.63 0.18 -6.27
N MET A 50 7.07 1.35 -5.82
CA MET A 50 6.51 2.64 -6.21
C MET A 50 7.55 3.77 -6.19
N ALA A 51 7.39 4.71 -7.10
CA ALA A 51 8.15 5.96 -7.09
C ALA A 51 7.53 6.93 -6.07
N ILE A 52 8.08 6.99 -4.87
CA ILE A 52 7.64 7.92 -3.82
C ILE A 52 7.94 9.36 -4.25
N THR A 53 6.90 10.19 -4.29
CA THR A 53 6.97 11.61 -4.71
C THR A 53 6.94 12.58 -3.55
N ALA A 54 6.33 12.21 -2.42
CA ALA A 54 6.30 13.04 -1.23
C ALA A 54 6.10 12.19 0.03
N ILE A 55 6.55 12.73 1.16
CA ILE A 55 6.28 12.21 2.51
C ILE A 55 5.74 13.34 3.38
N SER A 56 4.82 13.02 4.29
CA SER A 56 4.35 13.97 5.30
C SER A 56 5.35 14.13 6.44
N SER A 57 5.09 15.09 7.31
CA SER A 57 5.66 15.10 8.66
C SER A 57 5.26 13.85 9.43
N LEU A 58 6.04 13.53 10.47
CA LEU A 58 5.71 12.51 11.47
C LEU A 58 4.79 13.12 12.53
N TYR A 59 3.79 12.36 12.96
CA TYR A 59 2.86 12.75 14.02
C TYR A 59 2.80 11.66 15.09
N GLU A 60 2.91 12.06 16.36
CA GLU A 60 2.63 11.17 17.47
C GLU A 60 1.15 11.29 17.86
N THR A 61 0.43 10.17 17.94
CA THR A 61 -1.01 10.15 18.21
C THR A 61 -1.37 9.09 19.24
N GLU A 62 -2.45 9.36 19.98
CA GLU A 62 -3.06 8.36 20.86
C GLU A 62 -3.56 7.15 20.05
N PRO A 63 -3.51 5.93 20.63
CA PRO A 63 -4.13 4.78 20.02
C PRO A 63 -5.66 4.94 19.96
N VAL A 64 -6.28 4.38 18.93
CA VAL A 64 -7.74 4.34 18.79
C VAL A 64 -8.22 2.90 19.00
N GLY A 65 -9.31 2.72 19.76
CA GLY A 65 -9.87 1.41 20.08
C GLY A 65 -9.28 0.80 21.34
N TYR A 66 -8.14 0.11 21.22
CA TYR A 66 -7.43 -0.43 22.40
C TYR A 66 -6.50 0.65 22.97
N LEU A 67 -6.77 1.13 24.18
CA LEU A 67 -6.08 2.31 24.73
C LEU A 67 -4.84 1.98 25.56
N ASP A 68 -4.73 0.75 26.07
CA ASP A 68 -3.60 0.32 26.92
C ASP A 68 -2.41 -0.15 26.06
N GLN A 69 -1.91 0.75 25.22
CA GLN A 69 -0.77 0.52 24.35
C GLN A 69 0.00 1.83 24.09
N PRO A 70 1.27 1.76 23.66
CA PRO A 70 2.07 2.96 23.40
C PRO A 70 1.48 3.85 22.30
N LEU A 71 1.88 5.12 22.31
CA LEU A 71 1.54 6.08 21.26
C LEU A 71 2.05 5.63 19.89
N PHE A 72 1.24 5.87 18.86
CA PHE A 72 1.64 5.64 17.48
C PHE A 72 2.47 6.80 16.97
N LEU A 73 3.49 6.48 16.18
CA LEU A 73 4.12 7.40 15.25
C LEU A 73 3.54 7.14 13.86
N ASN A 74 2.93 8.15 13.24
CA ASN A 74 2.20 8.05 11.97
C ASN A 74 2.77 9.00 10.91
N MET A 75 2.69 8.58 9.65
CA MET A 75 2.94 9.42 8.48
C MET A 75 2.22 8.91 7.24
N VAL A 76 2.26 9.69 6.17
CA VAL A 76 1.75 9.33 4.85
C VAL A 76 2.88 9.47 3.83
N CYS A 77 2.96 8.54 2.88
CA CYS A 77 3.73 8.72 1.65
C CYS A 77 2.81 8.70 0.42
N SER A 78 3.15 9.50 -0.58
CA SER A 78 2.49 9.49 -1.89
C SER A 78 3.47 9.08 -2.97
N GLY A 79 2.95 8.53 -4.06
CA GLY A 79 3.78 8.23 -5.21
C GLY A 79 3.02 7.64 -6.39
N LYS A 80 3.80 7.13 -7.33
CA LYS A 80 3.31 6.52 -8.57
C LYS A 80 3.69 5.05 -8.63
N THR A 81 2.75 4.19 -8.99
CA THR A 81 3.02 2.77 -9.24
C THR A 81 2.26 2.28 -10.46
N ARG A 82 2.79 1.22 -11.06
CA ARG A 82 2.15 0.46 -12.15
C ARG A 82 1.43 -0.79 -11.65
N LEU A 83 1.61 -1.12 -10.37
CA LEU A 83 0.94 -2.23 -9.72
C LEU A 83 -0.56 -1.96 -9.60
N SER A 84 -1.34 -3.02 -9.68
CA SER A 84 -2.72 -3.03 -9.21
C SER A 84 -2.78 -2.84 -7.69
N ALA A 85 -3.96 -2.49 -7.17
CA ALA A 85 -4.16 -2.34 -5.74
C ALA A 85 -3.85 -3.64 -4.96
N GLN A 86 -4.23 -4.79 -5.50
CA GLN A 86 -4.00 -6.10 -4.88
C GLN A 86 -2.51 -6.47 -4.85
N GLU A 87 -1.77 -6.19 -5.92
CA GLU A 87 -0.32 -6.43 -5.95
C GLU A 87 0.40 -5.52 -4.95
N LEU A 88 0.04 -4.23 -4.90
CA LEU A 88 0.61 -3.30 -3.93
C LEU A 88 0.32 -3.74 -2.49
N LEU A 89 -0.92 -4.15 -2.20
CA LEU A 89 -1.32 -4.65 -0.88
C LEU A 89 -0.48 -5.86 -0.45
N LYS A 90 -0.23 -6.79 -1.37
CA LYS A 90 0.61 -7.97 -1.09
C LYS A 90 2.01 -7.54 -0.67
N HIS A 91 2.62 -6.60 -1.40
CA HIS A 91 3.95 -6.10 -1.06
C HIS A 91 3.97 -5.31 0.25
N THR A 92 2.93 -4.53 0.58
CA THR A 92 2.87 -3.87 1.89
C THR A 92 2.81 -4.88 3.04
N GLN A 93 2.08 -5.99 2.87
CA GLN A 93 2.04 -7.07 3.87
C GLN A 93 3.38 -7.79 4.01
N GLU A 94 4.11 -8.00 2.91
CA GLU A 94 5.46 -8.56 2.94
C GLU A 94 6.42 -7.65 3.71
N ILE A 95 6.32 -6.33 3.53
CA ILE A 95 7.11 -5.32 4.26
C ILE A 95 6.79 -5.33 5.76
N GLU A 96 5.53 -5.56 6.16
CA GLU A 96 5.11 -5.63 7.58
C GLU A 96 5.67 -6.84 8.34
N LEU A 97 6.11 -7.89 7.63
CA LEU A 97 6.65 -9.12 8.21
C LEU A 97 8.19 -9.16 8.28
N ALA A 98 8.86 -8.15 7.70
CA ALA A 98 10.32 -8.05 7.66
C ALA A 98 10.90 -7.46 8.96
#